data_AF-A0A387BI81-F1
#
_entry.id   AF-A0A387BI81-F1
#
_cell.length_a   1.000
_cell.length_b   1.000
_cell.length_c   1.000
_cell.angle_alpha   90.00
_cell.angle_beta   90.00
_cell.angle_gamma   90.00
#
_symmetry.space_group_name_H-M   'P 1'
#
loop_
_entity.id
_entity.type
_entity.pdbx_description
1 polymer ?
#
loop_
_entity_poly.entity_id
_entity_poly.type
_entity_poly.pdbx_seq_one_letter_code
_entity_poly.pdbx_strand_id
1 'polypeptide(L)'
;MRTDERTGEVLDDLGGPDLVDPERVTAWCEYVARRVAPDEPPAPGLIKTPDSIIYDLEMLGHLAAQNVRIVREADRTRRTAKRTLARARALALREAKGRDVESRKAETELATLNATETVDNAEVAYQYARDLAALVRDRTSAVQTQSKQVELTYQLSGAARA
;
A
#
# COMPACT_ATOMS: atom_id res chain seq x y z
N MET A 1 10.81 -21.85 -2.22
CA MET A 1 10.95 -21.42 -0.82
C MET A 1 12.23 -20.60 -0.70
N ARG A 2 12.15 -19.29 -0.99
CA ARG A 2 13.27 -18.37 -0.70
C ARG A 2 13.00 -17.71 0.66
N THR A 3 13.84 -18.00 1.63
CA THR A 3 13.91 -17.27 2.90
C THR A 3 14.89 -16.12 2.74
N ASP A 4 14.52 -14.93 3.21
CA ASP A 4 15.49 -13.85 3.39
C ASP A 4 16.45 -14.26 4.51
N GLU A 5 17.70 -14.58 4.14
CA GLU A 5 18.74 -15.06 5.07
C GLU A 5 19.11 -14.03 6.17
N ARG A 6 18.65 -12.78 6.02
CA ARG A 6 18.89 -11.69 6.98
C ARG A 6 17.78 -11.54 8.02
N THR A 7 16.56 -11.94 7.69
CA THR A 7 15.38 -11.77 8.56
C THR A 7 14.72 -13.09 8.96
N GLY A 8 15.06 -14.20 8.29
CA GLY A 8 14.44 -15.50 8.50
C GLY A 8 12.99 -15.58 7.98
N GLU A 9 12.47 -14.52 7.34
CA GLU A 9 11.11 -14.49 6.83
C GLU A 9 11.00 -15.19 5.47
N VAL A 10 10.00 -16.07 5.35
CA VAL A 10 9.69 -16.84 4.13
C VAL A 10 9.05 -15.89 3.11
N LEU A 11 9.71 -15.63 1.98
CA LEU A 11 9.17 -14.79 0.88
C LEU A 11 8.02 -15.47 0.10
N ASP A 12 7.82 -16.77 0.29
CA ASP A 12 6.91 -17.59 -0.52
C ASP A 12 5.52 -17.87 0.09
N ASP A 13 5.24 -17.45 1.33
CA ASP A 13 3.96 -17.79 1.98
C ASP A 13 2.86 -16.72 1.82
N LEU A 14 3.17 -15.63 1.13
CA LEU A 14 2.18 -14.63 0.72
C LEU A 14 1.70 -14.98 -0.70
N GLY A 15 1.06 -16.14 -0.84
CA GLY A 15 -0.02 -16.25 -1.81
C GLY A 15 -0.95 -15.08 -1.51
N GLY A 16 -0.80 -13.99 -2.28
CA GLY A 16 -1.13 -12.64 -1.81
C GLY A 16 -2.46 -12.65 -1.08
N PRO A 17 -2.55 -12.09 0.15
CA PRO A 17 -3.71 -12.26 0.99
C PRO A 17 -4.97 -11.99 0.17
N ASP A 18 -6.04 -12.74 0.43
CA ASP A 18 -7.34 -12.42 -0.13
C ASP A 18 -7.73 -11.04 0.47
N LEU A 19 -7.32 -9.99 -0.23
CA LEU A 19 -7.26 -8.57 0.18
C LEU A 19 -8.59 -7.88 -0.10
N VAL A 20 -9.66 -8.62 0.15
CA VAL A 20 -11.02 -8.15 -0.06
C VAL A 20 -11.41 -7.14 1.03
N ASP A 21 -10.73 -7.20 2.18
CA ASP A 21 -11.00 -6.44 3.40
C ASP A 21 -10.08 -5.19 3.53
N PRO A 22 -10.62 -3.98 3.78
CA PRO A 22 -9.85 -2.78 4.07
C PRO A 22 -8.78 -2.95 5.15
N GLU A 23 -9.03 -3.71 6.22
CA GLU A 23 -8.05 -3.91 7.30
C GLU A 23 -6.81 -4.66 6.79
N ARG A 24 -7.02 -5.68 5.95
CA ARG A 24 -5.93 -6.44 5.34
C ARG A 24 -5.13 -5.59 4.35
N VAL A 25 -5.79 -4.71 3.60
CA VAL A 25 -5.12 -3.75 2.73
C VAL A 25 -4.22 -2.82 3.56
N THR A 26 -4.73 -2.30 4.68
CA THR A 26 -3.94 -1.45 5.59
C THR A 26 -2.77 -2.20 6.20
N ALA A 27 -2.97 -3.42 6.72
CA ALA A 27 -1.92 -4.24 7.30
C ALA A 27 -0.81 -4.57 6.29
N TRP A 28 -1.20 -4.87 5.05
CA TRP A 28 -0.24 -5.01 3.95
C TRP A 28 0.53 -3.71 3.71
N CYS A 29 -0.16 -2.57 3.71
CA CYS A 29 0.48 -1.30 3.47
C CYS A 29 1.51 -0.95 4.55
N GLU A 30 1.21 -1.22 5.82
CA GLU A 30 2.15 -1.05 6.92
C GLU A 30 3.38 -1.96 6.79
N TYR A 31 3.16 -3.23 6.41
CA TYR A 31 4.24 -4.18 6.17
C TYR A 31 5.22 -3.68 5.10
N VAL A 32 4.71 -3.17 3.99
CA VAL A 32 5.54 -2.62 2.90
C VAL A 32 6.19 -1.30 3.33
N ALA A 33 5.47 -0.42 4.03
CA ALA A 33 6.01 0.85 4.50
C ALA A 33 7.26 0.65 5.36
N ARG A 34 7.22 -0.28 6.33
CA ARG A 34 8.37 -0.63 7.18
C ARG A 34 9.58 -1.13 6.39
N ARG A 35 9.36 -1.79 5.25
CA ARG A 35 10.44 -2.32 4.39
C ARG A 35 11.05 -1.25 3.47
N VAL A 36 10.22 -0.33 2.98
CA VAL A 36 10.61 0.69 2.00
C VAL A 36 11.26 1.90 2.69
N ALA A 37 10.74 2.25 3.87
CA ALA A 37 11.21 3.32 4.72
C ALA A 37 11.31 2.79 6.17
N PRO A 38 12.38 2.05 6.52
CA PRO A 38 12.60 1.63 7.90
C PRO A 38 12.68 2.86 8.82
N ASP A 39 12.12 2.75 10.02
CA ASP A 39 11.98 3.84 10.98
C ASP A 39 13.33 4.43 11.44
N GLU A 40 14.41 3.66 11.29
CA GLU A 40 15.77 4.09 11.61
C GLU A 40 16.59 4.38 10.34
N PRO A 41 17.22 5.56 10.25
CA PRO A 41 18.17 5.82 9.18
C PRO A 41 19.35 4.84 9.29
N PRO A 42 19.98 4.47 8.16
CA PRO A 42 21.17 3.64 8.20
C PRO A 42 22.26 4.32 9.04
N ALA A 43 22.95 3.52 9.87
CA ALA A 43 24.02 4.02 10.72
C ALA A 43 25.06 4.81 9.89
N PRO A 44 25.55 5.96 10.40
CA PRO A 44 26.59 6.73 9.71
C PRO A 44 27.81 5.86 9.39
N GLY A 45 28.32 5.95 8.16
CA GLY A 45 29.49 5.21 7.70
C GLY A 45 29.20 3.84 7.08
N LEU A 46 27.94 3.39 7.03
CA LEU A 46 27.57 2.17 6.32
C LEU A 46 27.56 2.44 4.81
N ILE A 47 28.60 1.97 4.10
CA ILE A 47 28.70 2.10 2.65
C ILE A 47 27.72 1.13 1.99
N LYS A 48 26.85 1.66 1.13
CA LYS A 48 26.03 0.82 0.24
C LYS A 48 26.93 0.15 -0.79
N THR A 49 26.98 -1.17 -0.74
CA THR A 49 27.68 -2.04 -1.70
C THR A 49 26.84 -2.29 -2.95
N PRO A 50 27.44 -2.60 -4.11
CA PRO A 50 26.69 -2.99 -5.31
C PRO A 50 25.67 -4.12 -5.05
N ASP A 51 26.07 -5.17 -4.33
CA ASP A 51 25.17 -6.31 -4.04
C ASP A 51 23.95 -5.90 -3.20
N SER A 52 24.13 -5.01 -2.22
CA SER A 52 23.00 -4.52 -1.43
C SER A 52 22.07 -3.59 -2.21
N ILE A 53 22.58 -2.87 -3.23
CA ILE A 53 21.74 -2.09 -4.14
C ILE A 53 20.95 -3.01 -5.07
N ILE A 54 21.56 -4.07 -5.60
CA ILE A 54 20.86 -5.07 -6.43
C ILE A 54 19.74 -5.71 -5.63
N TYR A 55 20.03 -6.14 -4.39
CA TYR A 55 19.02 -6.69 -3.49
C TYR A 55 17.86 -5.72 -3.25
N ASP A 56 18.17 -4.45 -2.93
CA ASP A 56 17.14 -3.42 -2.73
C ASP A 56 16.27 -3.22 -3.98
N LEU A 57 16.87 -3.22 -5.18
CA LEU A 57 16.15 -3.09 -6.45
C LEU A 57 15.26 -4.30 -6.74
N GLU A 58 15.73 -5.53 -6.48
CA GLU A 58 14.93 -6.74 -6.64
C GLU A 58 13.73 -6.76 -5.69
N MET A 59 13.95 -6.42 -4.42
CA MET A 59 12.89 -6.29 -3.42
C MET A 59 11.87 -5.23 -3.84
N LEU A 60 12.32 -4.03 -4.22
CA LEU A 60 11.43 -2.94 -4.65
C LEU A 60 10.66 -3.31 -5.92
N GLY A 61 11.28 -4.03 -6.86
CA GLY A 61 10.62 -4.57 -8.05
C GLY A 61 9.50 -5.55 -7.71
N HIS A 62 9.75 -6.45 -6.75
CA HIS A 62 8.73 -7.39 -6.26
C HIS A 62 7.56 -6.66 -5.58
N LEU A 63 7.85 -5.70 -4.69
CA LEU A 63 6.85 -4.89 -4.00
C LEU A 63 6.03 -4.04 -4.98
N ALA A 64 6.66 -3.45 -6.00
CA ALA A 64 5.98 -2.69 -7.03
C ALA A 64 4.98 -3.54 -7.82
N ALA A 65 5.36 -4.78 -8.17
CA ALA A 65 4.47 -5.71 -8.86
C ALA A 65 3.26 -6.10 -7.99
N GLN A 66 3.46 -6.29 -6.68
CA GLN A 66 2.38 -6.57 -5.74
C GLN A 66 1.45 -5.38 -5.56
N ASN A 67 1.99 -4.16 -5.43
CA ASN A 67 1.20 -2.93 -5.22
C ASN A 67 0.15 -2.69 -6.30
N VAL A 68 0.41 -3.05 -7.56
CA VAL A 68 -0.58 -2.97 -8.64
C VAL A 68 -1.82 -3.81 -8.32
N ARG A 69 -1.64 -5.01 -7.76
CA ARG A 69 -2.74 -5.88 -7.33
C ARG A 69 -3.47 -5.29 -6.13
N ILE A 70 -2.74 -4.78 -5.14
CA ILE A 70 -3.33 -4.17 -3.93
C ILE A 70 -4.23 -2.98 -4.29
N VAL A 71 -3.71 -2.04 -5.07
CA VAL A 71 -4.45 -0.83 -5.45
C VAL A 71 -5.71 -1.19 -6.23
N ARG A 72 -5.63 -2.21 -7.10
CA ARG A 72 -6.79 -2.72 -7.84
C ARG A 72 -7.86 -3.31 -6.90
N GLU A 73 -7.47 -4.17 -5.97
CA GLU A 73 -8.44 -4.78 -5.03
C GLU A 73 -9.01 -3.74 -4.07
N ALA A 74 -8.20 -2.80 -3.57
CA ALA A 74 -8.69 -1.71 -2.73
C ALA A 74 -9.70 -0.81 -3.47
N ASP A 75 -9.46 -0.48 -4.75
CA ASP A 75 -10.43 0.27 -5.56
C ASP A 75 -11.72 -0.54 -5.79
N ARG A 76 -11.60 -1.85 -6.01
CA ARG A 76 -12.75 -2.74 -6.16
C ARG A 76 -13.59 -2.79 -4.89
N THR A 77 -12.97 -2.94 -3.72
CA THR A 77 -13.63 -2.93 -2.42
C THR A 77 -14.32 -1.60 -2.17
N ARG A 78 -13.64 -0.47 -2.41
CA ARG A 78 -14.21 0.88 -2.33
C ARG A 78 -15.44 1.05 -3.23
N ARG A 79 -15.37 0.63 -4.49
CA ARG A 79 -16.51 0.69 -5.42
C ARG A 79 -17.67 -0.19 -4.97
N THR A 80 -17.38 -1.35 -4.40
CA THR A 80 -18.39 -2.28 -3.88
C THR A 80 -19.10 -1.67 -2.68
N ALA A 81 -18.35 -1.14 -1.71
CA ALA A 81 -18.89 -0.43 -0.55
C ALA A 81 -19.79 0.74 -0.97
N LYS A 82 -19.36 1.57 -1.94
CA LYS A 82 -20.17 2.69 -2.45
C LYS A 82 -21.49 2.23 -3.07
N ARG A 83 -21.49 1.11 -3.81
CA ARG A 83 -22.72 0.51 -4.35
C ARG A 83 -23.62 -0.06 -3.24
N THR A 84 -23.04 -0.68 -2.22
CA THR A 84 -23.78 -1.19 -1.06
C THR A 84 -24.45 -0.06 -0.29
N LEU A 85 -23.73 1.04 -0.02
CA LEU A 85 -24.30 2.23 0.60
C LEU A 85 -25.45 2.83 -0.21
N ALA A 86 -25.28 2.94 -1.54
CA ALA A 86 -26.35 3.45 -2.41
C ALA A 86 -27.63 2.58 -2.33
N ARG A 87 -27.48 1.25 -2.30
CA ARG A 87 -28.60 0.32 -2.11
C ARG A 87 -29.22 0.45 -0.72
N ALA A 88 -28.40 0.50 0.32
CA ALA A 88 -28.86 0.66 1.70
C ALA A 88 -29.64 1.97 1.88
N ARG A 89 -29.16 3.09 1.33
CA ARG A 89 -29.87 4.37 1.31
C ARG A 89 -31.21 4.31 0.59
N ALA A 90 -31.26 3.66 -0.57
CA ALA A 90 -32.51 3.51 -1.30
C ALA A 90 -33.55 2.68 -0.52
N LEU A 91 -33.12 1.60 0.13
CA LEU A 91 -33.99 0.77 0.99
C LEU A 91 -34.45 1.53 2.23
N ALA A 92 -33.53 2.18 2.94
CA ALA A 92 -33.84 2.96 4.13
C ALA A 92 -34.79 4.12 3.81
N LEU A 93 -34.61 4.81 2.68
CA LEU A 93 -35.52 5.89 2.26
C LEU A 93 -36.94 5.40 1.95
N ARG A 94 -37.06 4.18 1.40
CA ARG A 94 -38.34 3.52 1.13
C ARG A 94 -39.05 3.13 2.43
N GLU A 95 -38.28 2.75 3.45
CA GLU A 95 -38.79 2.24 4.73
C GLU A 95 -38.99 3.33 5.79
N ALA A 96 -38.41 4.52 5.59
CA ALA A 96 -38.54 5.67 6.48
C ALA A 96 -40.01 6.07 6.67
N LYS A 97 -40.42 6.20 7.94
CA LYS A 97 -41.80 6.48 8.37
C LYS A 97 -42.00 7.91 8.86
N GLY A 98 -40.93 8.72 8.87
CA GLY A 98 -40.96 10.13 9.25
C GLY A 98 -42.13 10.90 8.61
N ARG A 99 -42.78 11.75 9.40
CA ARG A 99 -43.95 12.54 8.98
C ARG A 99 -43.62 13.65 7.98
N ASP A 100 -42.39 14.15 8.00
CA ASP A 100 -41.86 15.16 7.08
C ASP A 100 -40.55 14.70 6.44
N VAL A 101 -40.07 15.47 5.46
CA VAL A 101 -38.88 15.14 4.65
C VAL A 101 -37.62 15.08 5.54
N GLU A 102 -37.47 16.00 6.48
CA GLU A 102 -36.29 16.05 7.36
C GLU A 102 -36.23 14.86 8.31
N SER A 103 -37.36 14.46 8.89
CA SER A 103 -37.45 13.27 9.75
C SER A 103 -37.11 12.00 8.97
N ARG A 104 -37.61 11.87 7.73
CA ARG A 104 -37.30 10.72 6.86
C ARG A 104 -35.82 10.67 6.48
N LYS A 105 -35.21 11.83 6.26
CA LYS A 105 -33.78 11.94 5.96
C LYS A 105 -32.94 11.51 7.16
N ALA A 106 -33.25 12.00 8.36
CA ALA A 106 -32.56 11.61 9.60
C ALA A 106 -32.67 10.10 9.88
N GLU A 107 -33.86 9.52 9.72
CA GLU A 107 -34.06 8.06 9.84
C GLU A 107 -33.21 7.28 8.82
N THR A 108 -33.16 7.75 7.58
CA THR A 108 -32.36 7.13 6.51
C THR A 108 -30.86 7.21 6.81
N GLU A 109 -30.39 8.35 7.30
CA GLU A 109 -28.99 8.55 7.69
C GLU A 109 -28.61 7.60 8.83
N LEU A 110 -29.40 7.56 9.90
CA LEU A 110 -29.18 6.65 11.03
C LEU A 110 -29.16 5.19 10.59
N ALA A 111 -30.10 4.78 9.72
CA ALA A 111 -30.17 3.42 9.20
C ALA A 111 -28.98 3.04 8.28
N THR A 112 -28.24 4.03 7.77
CA THR A 112 -27.14 3.81 6.81
C THR A 112 -25.76 4.13 7.38
N LEU A 113 -25.66 4.40 8.69
CA LEU A 113 -24.39 4.71 9.37
C LEU A 113 -23.33 3.62 9.13
N ASN A 114 -23.64 2.34 9.40
CA ASN A 114 -22.67 1.26 9.24
C ASN A 114 -22.18 1.11 7.78
N ALA A 115 -23.07 1.31 6.81
CA ALA A 115 -22.70 1.27 5.40
C ALA A 115 -21.85 2.48 4.98
N THR A 116 -22.04 3.63 5.65
CA THR A 116 -21.22 4.83 5.46
C THR A 116 -19.82 4.61 6.03
N GLU A 117 -19.72 4.12 7.26
CA GLU A 117 -18.43 3.76 7.88
C GLU A 117 -17.65 2.73 7.05
N THR A 118 -18.34 1.74 6.48
CA THR A 118 -17.71 0.76 5.57
C THR A 118 -17.12 1.43 4.32
N VAL A 119 -17.80 2.44 3.77
CA VAL A 119 -17.28 3.22 2.62
C VAL A 119 -16.07 4.04 3.03
N ASP A 120 -16.13 4.70 4.18
CA ASP A 120 -15.04 5.55 4.68
C ASP A 120 -13.78 4.73 4.93
N ASN A 121 -13.90 3.57 5.58
CA ASN A 121 -12.79 2.65 5.80
C ASN A 121 -12.17 2.15 4.48
N ALA A 122 -13.01 1.80 3.49
CA ALA A 122 -12.52 1.37 2.18
C ALA A 122 -11.86 2.52 1.38
N GLU A 123 -12.30 3.77 1.58
CA GLU A 123 -11.71 4.96 0.97
C GLU A 123 -10.32 5.24 1.56
N VAL A 124 -10.18 5.18 2.89
CA VAL A 124 -8.90 5.30 3.60
C VAL A 124 -7.92 4.22 3.14
N ALA A 125 -8.34 2.95 3.11
CA ALA A 125 -7.49 1.84 2.68
C ALA A 125 -7.03 1.98 1.23
N TYR A 126 -7.91 2.41 0.32
CA TYR A 126 -7.55 2.69 -1.07
C TYR A 126 -6.55 3.83 -1.19
N GLN A 127 -6.77 4.93 -0.45
CA GLN A 127 -5.86 6.07 -0.49
C GLN A 127 -4.48 5.68 0.03
N TYR A 128 -4.41 4.95 1.14
CA TYR A 128 -3.14 4.48 1.69
C TYR A 128 -2.39 3.55 0.71
N ALA A 129 -3.09 2.62 0.05
CA ALA A 129 -2.49 1.76 -0.96
C ALA A 129 -1.89 2.55 -2.14
N ARG A 130 -2.54 3.66 -2.55
CA ARG A 130 -2.00 4.54 -3.60
C ARG A 130 -0.76 5.29 -3.16
N ASP A 131 -0.81 5.86 -1.96
CA ASP A 131 0.30 6.66 -1.43
C ASP A 131 1.53 5.78 -1.20
N LEU A 132 1.32 4.54 -0.73
CA LEU A 132 2.37 3.54 -0.64
C LEU A 132 2.94 3.16 -2.01
N ALA A 133 2.10 2.95 -3.02
CA ALA A 133 2.58 2.65 -4.37
C ALA A 133 3.44 3.78 -4.96
N ALA A 134 3.12 5.04 -4.62
CA ALA A 134 3.96 6.19 -4.94
C ALA A 134 5.28 6.16 -4.16
N LEU A 135 5.24 5.90 -2.84
CA LEU A 135 6.45 5.76 -2.01
C LEU A 135 7.42 4.70 -2.55
N VAL A 136 6.91 3.54 -2.95
CA VAL A 136 7.74 2.46 -3.53
C VAL A 136 8.39 2.90 -4.84
N ARG A 137 7.67 3.64 -5.69
CA ARG A 137 8.21 4.20 -6.94
C ARG A 137 9.32 5.20 -6.65
N ASP A 138 9.08 6.13 -5.73
CA ASP A 138 10.05 7.17 -5.36
C ASP A 138 11.31 6.53 -4.77
N ARG A 139 11.14 5.52 -3.92
CA ARG A 139 12.26 4.75 -3.37
C ARG A 139 13.05 4.02 -4.44
N THR A 140 12.37 3.42 -5.42
CA THR A 140 13.02 2.76 -6.57
C THR A 140 13.89 3.75 -7.34
N SER A 141 13.37 4.95 -7.62
CA SER A 141 14.15 6.01 -8.28
C SER A 141 15.35 6.48 -7.44
N ALA A 142 15.19 6.59 -6.12
CA ALA A 142 16.29 6.92 -5.22
C ALA A 142 17.40 5.84 -5.23
N VAL A 143 17.04 4.56 -5.16
CA VAL A 143 18.01 3.44 -5.20
C VAL A 143 18.71 3.37 -6.56
N GLN A 144 17.99 3.58 -7.67
CA GLN A 144 18.61 3.68 -9.00
C GLN A 144 19.63 4.83 -9.10
N THR A 145 19.36 5.95 -8.44
CA THR A 145 20.29 7.09 -8.37
C THR A 145 21.53 6.74 -7.57
N GLN A 146 21.36 6.07 -6.42
CA GLN A 146 22.48 5.54 -5.62
C GLN A 146 23.32 4.52 -6.41
N SER A 147 22.69 3.64 -7.19
CA SER A 147 23.37 2.69 -8.07
C SER A 147 24.34 3.39 -9.03
N LYS A 148 23.88 4.46 -9.68
CA LYS A 148 24.71 5.25 -10.61
C LYS A 148 25.88 5.93 -9.90
N GLN A 149 25.67 6.46 -8.70
CA GLN A 149 26.74 7.08 -7.91
C GLN A 149 27.82 6.08 -7.51
N VAL A 150 27.41 4.87 -7.10
CA VAL A 150 28.32 3.78 -6.79
C VAL A 150 29.11 3.36 -8.03
N GLU A 151 28.43 3.15 -9.16
CA GLU A 151 29.08 2.82 -10.45
C GLU A 151 30.13 3.87 -10.85
N LEU A 152 29.78 5.16 -10.80
CA LEU A 152 30.71 6.26 -11.10
C LEU A 152 31.92 6.26 -10.16
N THR A 153 31.71 5.98 -8.88
CA THR A 153 32.80 5.94 -7.88
C THR A 153 33.78 4.81 -8.18
N TYR A 154 33.28 3.62 -8.56
CA TYR A 154 34.13 2.50 -8.97
C TYR A 154 34.87 2.77 -10.30
N GLN A 155 34.20 3.37 -11.29
CA GLN A 155 34.83 3.75 -12.56
C GLN A 155 35.98 4.75 -12.36
N LEU A 156 35.76 5.81 -11.57
CA LEU A 156 36.79 6.81 -11.25
C LEU A 156 37.97 6.22 -10.48
N SER A 157 37.69 5.30 -9.54
CA SER A 157 38.72 4.63 -8.75
C SER A 157 39.55 3.63 -9.57
N GLY A 158 38.93 2.99 -10.57
CA GLY A 158 39.61 2.11 -11.52
C GLY A 158 40.43 2.87 -12.56
N ALA A 159 39.92 4.00 -13.04
CA ALA A 159 40.62 4.86 -14.01
C ALA A 159 41.86 5.54 -13.41
N ALA A 160 41.89 5.80 -12.10
CA ALA A 160 43.07 6.39 -11.43
C ALA A 160 44.27 5.44 -11.28
N ARG A 161 44.13 4.15 -11.65
CA ARG A 161 45.20 3.13 -11.59
C ARG A 161 45.68 2.66 -12.97
N ALA A 162 45.15 3.21 -14.05
CA ALA A 162 45.58 2.97 -15.43
C ALA A 162 46.36 4.18 -15.96
#